data_AF-A0A6P0EY51-F1
#
_entry.id   AF-A0A6P0EY51-F1
#
_cell.length_a   1.000
_cell.length_b   1.000
_cell.length_c   1.000
_cell.angle_alpha   90.00
_cell.angle_beta   90.00
_cell.angle_gamma   90.00
#
_symmetry.space_group_name_H-M   'P 1'
#
loop_
_entity.id
_entity.type
_entity.pdbx_description
1 polymer ?
#
loop_
_entity_poly.entity_id
_entity_poly.type
_entity_poly.pdbx_seq_one_letter_code
_entity_poly.pdbx_strand_id
1 'polypeptide(L)' 'MHEEDAARARAAFTWTRAHEGVLSWSDFINDAVMRRVAELEEQYNNGEQWTPVPTGALPRGRPPAL' A
#
# COMPACT_ATOMS: atom_id res chain seq x y z
N MET A 1 2.91 -4.07 9.61
CA MET A 1 4.33 -3.75 9.32
C MET A 1 5.10 -3.87 10.62
N HIS A 2 6.18 -4.66 10.65
CA HIS A 2 7.07 -4.70 11.81
C HIS A 2 7.80 -3.36 11.96
N GLU A 3 8.25 -3.03 13.17
CA GLU A 3 8.85 -1.72 13.46
C GLU A 3 10.11 -1.44 12.63
N GLU A 4 10.93 -2.47 12.39
CA GLU A 4 12.14 -2.38 11.58
C GLU A 4 11.84 -2.05 10.11
N ASP A 5 10.81 -2.68 9.52
CA ASP A 5 10.37 -2.38 8.17
C ASP A 5 9.84 -0.95 8.05
N ALA A 6 9.12 -0.49 9.08
CA ALA A 6 8.65 0.89 9.15
C ALA A 6 9.81 1.89 9.18
N ALA A 7 10.86 1.58 9.94
CA ALA A 7 12.06 2.42 10.01
C ALA A 7 12.78 2.46 8.66
N ARG A 8 12.94 1.31 7.99
CA ARG A 8 13.53 1.23 6.65
C ARG A 8 12.74 2.02 5.61
N ALA A 9 11.41 1.89 5.60
CA ALA A 9 10.56 2.62 4.67
C ALA A 9 10.64 4.14 4.88
N ARG A 10 10.62 4.61 6.14
CA ARG A 10 10.83 6.03 6.48
C ARG A 10 12.20 6.53 6.06
N ALA A 11 13.25 5.72 6.24
CA ALA A 11 14.59 6.06 5.80
C ALA A 11 14.64 6.23 4.27
N ALA A 12 14.07 5.28 3.51
CA ALA A 12 13.98 5.37 2.05
C ALA A 12 13.31 6.69 1.63
N PHE A 13 12.10 6.98 2.13
CA PHE A 13 11.40 8.23 1.83
C PHE A 13 12.24 9.46 2.18
N THR A 14 12.85 9.50 3.36
CA THR A 14 13.62 10.66 3.83
C THR A 14 14.77 11.00 2.87
N TRP A 15 15.49 9.98 2.40
CA TRP A 15 16.66 10.16 1.57
C TRP A 15 16.34 10.28 0.07
N THR A 16 15.17 9.83 -0.40
CA THR A 16 14.83 9.84 -1.84
C THR A 16 13.73 10.80 -2.22
N ARG A 17 12.94 11.35 -1.29
CA ARG A 17 11.76 12.18 -1.61
C ARG A 17 12.02 13.33 -2.60
N ALA A 18 13.19 13.95 -2.52
CA ALA A 18 13.56 15.04 -3.43
C ALA A 18 13.94 14.55 -4.83
N HIS A 19 14.52 13.35 -4.92
CA HIS A 19 14.89 12.72 -6.20
C HIS A 19 13.67 12.16 -6.93
N GLU A 20 12.71 11.61 -6.18
CA GLU A 20 11.48 11.04 -6.70
C GLU A 20 10.36 12.09 -6.87
N GLY A 21 10.56 13.33 -6.39
CA GLY A 21 9.55 14.38 -6.46
C GLY A 21 8.32 14.18 -5.55
N VAL A 22 8.41 13.27 -4.57
CA VAL A 22 7.30 12.93 -3.67
C VAL A 22 7.25 13.89 -2.49
N LEU A 23 6.12 14.57 -2.30
CA LEU A 23 6.01 15.66 -1.33
C LEU A 23 5.58 15.18 0.07
N SER A 24 4.92 14.03 0.18
CA SER A 24 4.40 13.53 1.45
C SER A 24 4.66 12.04 1.67
N TRP A 25 4.73 11.65 2.95
CA TRP A 25 4.84 10.25 3.35
C TRP A 25 3.63 9.42 2.90
N SER A 26 2.44 10.00 2.98
CA SER A 26 1.20 9.33 2.57
C SER A 26 1.20 9.03 1.08
N ASP A 27 1.65 9.96 0.24
CA ASP A 27 1.75 9.77 -1.20
C ASP A 27 2.78 8.68 -1.53
N PHE A 28 3.94 8.69 -0.88
CA PHE A 28 4.96 7.65 -1.04
C PHE A 28 4.41 6.24 -0.78
N ILE A 29 3.65 6.07 0.30
CA ILE A 29 3.04 4.79 0.65
C ILE A 29 1.90 4.44 -0.32
N ASN A 30 1.07 5.41 -0.69
CA ASN A 30 -0.02 5.19 -1.64
C ASN A 30 0.52 4.72 -2.99
N ASP A 31 1.53 5.40 -3.54
CA ASP A 31 2.14 5.04 -4.83
C ASP A 31 2.76 3.65 -4.79
N ALA A 32 3.47 3.30 -3.71
CA ALA A 32 4.04 1.97 -3.53
C ALA A 32 2.96 0.87 -3.47
N VAL A 33 1.85 1.14 -2.76
CA VAL A 33 0.71 0.23 -2.69
C VAL A 33 0.03 0.10 -4.05
N MET A 34 -0.25 1.21 -4.73
CA MET A 34 -0.93 1.21 -6.03
C MET A 34 -0.09 0.56 -7.13
N ARG A 35 1.23 0.69 -7.08
CA ARG A 35 2.14 -0.07 -7.97
C ARG A 35 1.99 -1.58 -7.76
N ARG A 36 1.93 -2.03 -6.50
CA ARG A 36 1.72 -3.45 -6.20
C ARG A 36 0.33 -3.93 -6.61
N VAL A 37 -0.69 -3.09 -6.46
CA VAL A 37 -2.05 -3.39 -6.94
C VAL A 37 -2.03 -3.61 -8.45
N ALA A 38 -1.43 -2.69 -9.22
CA ALA A 38 -1.34 -2.83 -10.68
C ALA A 38 -0.63 -4.13 -11.12
N GLU A 39 0.48 -4.49 -10.47
CA GLU A 39 1.18 -5.77 -10.74
C GLU A 39 0.26 -6.98 -10.48
N LEU A 40 -0.55 -6.93 -9.43
CA LEU A 40 -1.48 -8.01 -9.11
C LEU A 40 -2.66 -8.04 -10.11
N GLU A 41 -3.13 -6.88 -10.58
CA GLU A 41 -4.19 -6.78 -11.60
C GLU A 41 -3.71 -7.39 -12.92
N GLU A 42 -2.48 -7.10 -13.33
CA GLU A 42 -1.83 -7.74 -14.48
C GLU A 42 -1.72 -9.26 -14.29
N GLN A 43 -1.27 -9.70 -13.11
CA GLN A 43 -1.02 -11.11 -12.85
C GLN A 43 -2.29 -11.96 -12.70
N TYR A 44 -3.35 -11.40 -12.11
CA TYR A 44 -4.51 -12.17 -11.64
C TYR A 44 -5.87 -11.67 -12.13
N ASN A 45 -5.91 -10.53 -12.84
CA ASN A 45 -7.16 -9.95 -13.34
C ASN A 45 -7.05 -9.46 -14.79
N ASN A 46 -6.19 -10.09 -15.60
CA ASN A 46 -5.97 -9.74 -17.01
C ASN A 46 -5.59 -8.26 -17.25
N GLY A 47 -4.97 -7.61 -16.26
CA GLY A 47 -4.65 -6.18 -16.32
C GLY A 47 -5.84 -5.25 -16.10
N GLU A 48 -7.02 -5.78 -15.77
CA GLU A 48 -8.19 -4.99 -15.44
C GLU A 48 -8.23 -4.66 -13.95
N GLN A 49 -8.81 -3.51 -13.60
CA GLN A 49 -9.01 -3.15 -12.21
C GLN A 49 -10.04 -4.05 -11.53
N TRP A 50 -9.86 -4.33 -10.24
CA TRP A 50 -10.88 -5.05 -9.48
C TRP A 50 -12.12 -4.21 -9.22
N THR A 51 -13.25 -4.90 -9.05
CA THR A 51 -14.45 -4.25 -8.52
C THR A 51 -14.16 -3.71 -7.12
N PRO A 52 -14.43 -2.43 -6.84
CA PRO A 52 -14.15 -1.84 -5.54
C PRO A 52 -14.86 -2.58 -4.40
N VAL A 53 -14.13 -2.83 -3.32
CA VAL A 53 -14.69 -3.41 -2.08
C VAL A 53 -15.03 -2.26 -1.12
N PRO A 54 -16.30 -2.12 -0.69
CA PRO A 54 -16.70 -1.00 0.16
C PRO A 54 -16.07 -1.10 1.55
N THR A 55 -15.88 0.07 2.17
CA THR A 55 -15.37 0.16 3.54
C THR A 55 -16.23 -0.67 4.50
N GLY A 56 -15.60 -1.50 5.32
CA GLY A 56 -16.27 -2.37 6.29
C GLY A 56 -16.66 -3.76 5.79
N ALA A 57 -16.52 -4.03 4.48
CA ALA A 57 -16.74 -5.38 3.93
C ALA A 57 -15.57 -6.35 4.24
N LEU A 58 -14.37 -5.82 4.47
CA LEU A 58 -13.23 -6.63 4.89
C LEU A 58 -13.35 -6.99 6.39
N PRO A 59 -13.10 -8.26 6.78
CA PRO A 59 -13.06 -8.64 8.18
C PRO A 59 -12.05 -7.79 8.94
N ARG A 60 -12.51 -7.10 9.99
CA ARG A 60 -11.59 -6.47 10.94
C ARG A 60 -10.85 -7.59 11.66
N GLY A 61 -9.52 -7.52 11.72
CA GLY A 61 -8.63 -8.63 12.12
C GLY A 61 -8.79 -9.20 13.54
N ARG A 62 -9.86 -8.86 14.27
CA ARG A 62 -10.29 -9.59 15.46
C ARG A 62 -11.60 -10.31 15.15
N PRO A 63 -11.64 -11.64 15.06
CA PRO A 63 -12.92 -12.35 15.08
C PRO A 63 -13.70 -11.93 16.33
N PRO A 64 -15.04 -11.75 16.25
CA PRO A 64 -15.84 -11.45 17.42
C PRO A 64 -15.59 -12.54 18.48
N ALA A 65 -15.41 -12.14 19.74
CA ALA A 65 -15.33 -13.10 20.84
C ALA A 65 -16.64 -13.91 20.85
N LEU A 66 -16.51 -15.24 20.82
CA LEU A 66 -17.62 -16.17 21.04
C LEU A 66 -18.16 -16.02 22.46
#